data_AF-A0A5C5XAW2-F1
#
_entry.id   AF-A0A5C5XAW2-F1
#
_cell.length_a   1.000
_cell.length_b   1.000
_cell.length_c   1.000
_cell.angle_alpha   90.00
_cell.angle_beta   90.00
_cell.angle_gamma   90.00
#
_symmetry.space_group_name_H-M   'P 1'
#
loop_
_entity.id
_entity.type
_entity.pdbx_description
1 polymer ?
#
loop_
_entity_poly.entity_id
_entity_poly.type
_entity_poly.pdbx_seq_one_letter_code
_entity_poly.pdbx_strand_id
1 'polypeptide(L)'
;MATAVASPDLTSPEYQNLENSSRTSDQQKSKYLVGSWFDLIFICNLYWPLILLIDGWGGLRAHESLLFWQVFFVTTPHRWITLFLVFGDREKYAQGINKYLIVTLLIVGSMSLLWLSVGSLLCLMAVDYVWNAWHFAAQHHGIYRIYSRGQSSSNSIWPRCEKWLYRSFILYAIARVAGWSWSNEQTSEWLFQLDYLMLAIPVLIVMQQWIASIGHRWAESWTGALYTTSVMTLFTCLLLAVHIQSEKLVLQLALASALFHAVEYLGIVSWSMQSTRVVKRKDLFGYVGSRWIGYLVVFVIVLGAGAWVMEHGAVKIWAAINLMVAFLHYSFDGMIWKKPRQAKVL
;
A
#
# COMPACT_ATOMS: atom_id res chain seq x y z
N MET A 1 68.59 13.82 -1.07
CA MET A 1 68.24 12.59 -1.82
C MET A 1 66.99 11.98 -1.18
N ALA A 2 65.82 12.39 -1.67
CA ALA A 2 64.55 11.77 -1.32
C ALA A 2 63.93 11.31 -2.63
N THR A 3 63.94 9.99 -2.85
CA THR A 3 63.31 9.35 -4.00
C THR A 3 61.80 9.42 -3.81
N ALA A 4 61.15 10.26 -4.60
CA ALA A 4 59.70 10.29 -4.70
C ALA A 4 59.23 8.98 -5.35
N VAL A 5 58.62 8.11 -4.55
CA VAL A 5 57.91 6.92 -5.02
C VAL A 5 56.66 7.41 -5.74
N ALA A 6 56.62 7.23 -7.06
CA ALA A 6 55.46 7.55 -7.87
C ALA A 6 54.23 6.79 -7.37
N SER A 7 53.18 7.51 -7.00
CA SER A 7 51.89 6.91 -6.67
C SER A 7 51.33 6.22 -7.91
N PRO A 8 50.85 4.97 -7.81
CA PRO A 8 50.26 4.27 -8.95
C PRO A 8 49.08 5.06 -9.50
N ASP A 9 49.03 5.19 -10.82
CA ASP A 9 48.00 5.90 -11.55
C ASP A 9 46.66 5.16 -11.39
N LEU A 10 45.83 5.61 -10.44
CA LEU A 10 44.53 5.03 -10.06
C LEU A 10 43.45 5.16 -11.15
N THR A 11 43.84 5.56 -12.36
CA THR A 11 42.95 5.75 -13.51
C THR A 11 42.93 4.54 -14.45
N SER A 12 43.67 3.46 -14.16
CA SER A 12 43.67 2.29 -15.04
C SER A 12 42.28 1.61 -15.09
N PRO A 13 41.79 1.22 -16.28
CA PRO A 13 40.49 0.55 -16.45
C PRO A 13 40.34 -0.73 -15.62
N GLU A 14 41.44 -1.39 -15.30
CA GLU A 14 41.47 -2.59 -14.46
C GLU A 14 41.05 -2.33 -13.01
N TYR A 15 41.44 -1.20 -12.40
CA TYR A 15 41.01 -0.85 -11.03
C TYR A 15 39.52 -0.48 -10.97
N GLN A 16 38.99 0.19 -12.00
CA GLN A 16 37.55 0.48 -12.10
C GLN A 16 36.72 -0.80 -12.27
N ASN A 17 37.23 -1.80 -12.98
CA ASN A 17 36.56 -3.09 -13.15
C ASN A 17 36.60 -3.95 -11.87
N LEU A 18 37.67 -3.89 -11.07
CA LEU A 18 37.75 -4.57 -9.77
C LEU A 18 36.84 -3.92 -8.72
N GLU A 19 36.72 -2.58 -8.71
CA GLU A 19 35.80 -1.85 -7.83
C GLU A 19 34.32 -2.01 -8.25
N ASN A 20 34.05 -2.13 -9.56
CA ASN A 20 32.70 -2.46 -10.06
C ASN A 20 32.34 -3.93 -9.81
N SER A 21 33.28 -4.87 -9.96
CA SER A 21 33.06 -6.30 -9.72
C SER A 21 32.74 -6.58 -8.24
N SER A 22 33.49 -5.97 -7.32
CA SER A 22 33.24 -6.07 -5.86
C SER A 22 31.97 -5.33 -5.41
N ARG A 23 31.62 -4.19 -6.04
CA ARG A 23 30.32 -3.52 -5.78
C ARG A 23 29.11 -4.29 -6.31
N THR A 24 29.27 -5.08 -7.37
CA THR A 24 28.19 -5.92 -7.91
C THR A 24 27.99 -7.21 -7.11
N SER A 25 29.00 -7.71 -6.40
CA SER A 25 28.89 -8.92 -5.56
C SER A 25 28.32 -8.65 -4.17
N ASP A 26 28.62 -7.50 -3.55
CA ASP A 26 28.16 -7.18 -2.19
C ASP A 26 26.76 -6.54 -2.14
N GLN A 27 26.22 -6.08 -3.28
CA GLN A 27 24.80 -5.76 -3.44
C GLN A 27 23.96 -7.02 -3.68
N GLN A 28 24.23 -8.06 -2.91
CA GLN A 28 23.35 -9.21 -2.76
C GLN A 28 22.07 -8.76 -2.04
N LYS A 29 21.18 -8.18 -2.84
CA LYS A 29 19.72 -8.06 -2.71
C LYS A 29 19.18 -8.53 -1.36
N SER A 30 19.06 -7.62 -0.39
CA SER A 30 18.17 -7.85 0.75
C SER A 30 16.79 -8.27 0.21
N LYS A 31 16.35 -9.46 0.62
CA LYS A 31 15.03 -10.03 0.31
C LYS A 31 13.88 -9.21 0.93
N TYR A 32 14.21 -8.45 1.96
CA TYR A 32 13.30 -7.60 2.71
C TYR A 32 13.40 -6.16 2.22
N LEU A 33 12.28 -5.46 2.25
CA LEU A 33 12.16 -4.06 1.91
C LEU A 33 12.90 -3.22 2.95
N VAL A 34 12.53 -3.34 4.22
CA VAL A 34 13.16 -2.56 5.30
C VAL A 34 14.08 -3.43 6.12
N GLY A 35 13.61 -4.61 6.52
CA GLY A 35 14.35 -5.57 7.33
C GLY A 35 13.49 -6.77 7.68
N SER A 36 14.10 -7.88 8.07
CA SER A 36 13.37 -9.15 8.27
C SER A 36 12.21 -9.05 9.26
N TRP A 37 12.48 -8.55 10.46
CA TRP A 37 11.47 -8.39 11.51
C TRP A 37 10.41 -7.36 11.15
N PHE A 38 10.83 -6.21 10.60
CA PHE A 38 9.90 -5.16 10.21
C PHE A 38 8.95 -5.65 9.11
N ASP A 39 9.49 -6.27 8.07
CA ASP A 39 8.70 -6.82 6.98
C ASP A 39 7.76 -7.93 7.49
N LEU A 40 8.24 -8.87 8.31
CA LEU A 40 7.38 -9.95 8.82
C LEU A 40 6.24 -9.43 9.69
N ILE A 41 6.53 -8.51 10.60
CA ILE A 41 5.51 -7.95 11.49
C ILE A 41 4.59 -7.04 10.68
N PHE A 42 5.12 -5.98 10.06
CA PHE A 42 4.31 -4.88 9.53
C PHE A 42 3.89 -5.05 8.07
N ILE A 43 4.73 -5.64 7.21
CA ILE A 43 4.42 -5.78 5.78
C ILE A 43 3.72 -7.12 5.48
N CYS A 44 4.15 -8.23 6.06
CA CYS A 44 3.41 -9.49 6.07
C CYS A 44 2.28 -9.47 7.10
N ASN A 45 2.17 -8.41 7.90
CA ASN A 45 1.04 -8.16 8.78
C ASN A 45 0.76 -9.26 9.80
N LEU A 46 1.80 -9.92 10.33
CA LEU A 46 1.59 -10.97 11.33
C LEU A 46 0.97 -10.44 12.65
N TYR A 47 0.83 -9.13 12.82
CA TYR A 47 0.21 -8.49 13.98
C TYR A 47 -1.32 -8.33 13.89
N TRP A 48 -1.98 -8.54 12.74
CA TRP A 48 -3.43 -8.32 12.66
C TRP A 48 -4.27 -9.16 13.64
N PRO A 49 -3.92 -10.42 13.99
CA PRO A 49 -4.66 -11.15 15.01
C PRO A 49 -4.57 -10.48 16.38
N LEU A 50 -3.46 -9.81 16.69
CA LEU A 50 -3.31 -9.05 17.93
C LEU A 50 -4.26 -7.85 17.97
N ILE A 51 -4.50 -7.18 16.83
CA ILE A 51 -5.51 -6.11 16.75
C ILE A 51 -6.88 -6.67 17.13
N LEU A 52 -7.27 -7.82 16.58
CA LEU A 52 -8.55 -8.46 16.91
C LEU A 52 -8.66 -8.84 18.38
N LEU A 53 -7.57 -9.32 19.00
CA LEU A 53 -7.57 -9.64 20.42
C LEU A 53 -7.75 -8.38 21.29
N ILE A 54 -7.00 -7.31 21.00
CA ILE A 54 -7.08 -6.06 21.75
C ILE A 54 -8.46 -5.40 21.59
N ASP A 55 -8.96 -5.30 20.36
CA ASP A 55 -10.26 -4.74 20.05
C ASP A 55 -11.40 -5.62 20.64
N GLY A 56 -11.28 -6.94 20.45
CA GLY A 56 -12.21 -7.95 20.96
C GLY A 56 -12.40 -7.92 22.47
N TRP A 57 -11.30 -7.92 23.22
CA TRP A 57 -11.29 -7.88 24.70
C TRP A 57 -11.55 -6.49 25.27
N GLY A 58 -11.05 -5.44 24.62
CA GLY A 58 -11.20 -4.07 25.10
C GLY A 58 -12.60 -3.47 24.87
N GLY A 59 -13.44 -4.11 24.04
CA GLY A 59 -14.81 -3.69 23.78
C GLY A 59 -14.90 -2.37 23.01
N LEU A 60 -16.07 -1.71 23.07
CA LEU A 60 -16.37 -0.52 22.26
C LEU A 60 -15.36 0.62 22.46
N ARG A 61 -14.93 0.87 23.70
CA ARG A 61 -13.96 1.93 24.01
C ARG A 61 -12.59 1.68 23.37
N ALA A 62 -12.14 0.43 23.34
CA ALA A 62 -10.90 0.07 22.66
C ALA A 62 -11.06 0.20 21.15
N HIS A 63 -12.19 -0.25 20.60
CA HIS A 63 -12.51 -0.10 19.18
C HIS A 63 -12.46 1.38 18.73
N GLU A 64 -13.18 2.26 19.43
CA GLU A 64 -13.23 3.70 19.11
C GLU A 64 -11.84 4.35 19.23
N SER A 65 -11.07 3.99 20.26
CA SER A 65 -9.71 4.47 20.43
C SER A 65 -8.81 4.00 19.28
N LEU A 66 -8.82 2.71 18.95
CA LEU A 66 -8.03 2.17 17.85
C LEU A 66 -8.42 2.78 16.51
N LEU A 67 -9.72 2.95 16.25
CA LEU A 67 -10.24 3.60 15.06
C LEU A 67 -9.77 5.06 14.99
N PHE A 68 -9.84 5.81 16.08
CA PHE A 68 -9.31 7.17 16.16
C PHE A 68 -7.83 7.21 15.79
N TRP A 69 -6.99 6.39 16.44
CA TRP A 69 -5.55 6.34 16.16
C TRP A 69 -5.27 5.92 14.72
N GLN A 70 -5.98 4.92 14.21
CA GLN A 70 -5.82 4.42 12.86
C GLN A 70 -6.20 5.47 11.81
N VAL A 71 -7.32 6.17 11.97
CA VAL A 71 -7.76 7.21 11.04
C VAL A 71 -6.79 8.40 11.07
N PHE A 72 -6.51 8.96 12.25
CA PHE A 72 -5.75 10.21 12.37
C PHE A 72 -4.24 10.04 12.19
N PHE A 73 -3.66 8.93 12.65
CA PHE A 73 -2.20 8.76 12.67
C PHE A 73 -1.67 7.75 11.67
N VAL A 74 -2.54 7.03 10.96
CA VAL A 74 -2.10 6.07 9.94
C VAL A 74 -2.73 6.37 8.59
N THR A 75 -4.05 6.26 8.46
CA THR A 75 -4.75 6.34 7.17
C THR A 75 -4.72 7.73 6.54
N THR A 76 -4.99 8.77 7.32
CA THR A 76 -4.95 10.14 6.81
C THR A 76 -3.52 10.52 6.40
N PRO A 77 -2.47 10.36 7.25
CA PRO A 77 -1.10 10.65 6.83
C PRO A 77 -0.66 9.83 5.61
N HIS A 78 -1.07 8.57 5.54
CA HIS A 78 -0.85 7.69 4.38
C HIS A 78 -1.37 8.30 3.06
N ARG A 79 -2.59 8.87 3.04
CA ARG A 79 -3.13 9.47 1.81
C ARG A 79 -2.39 10.76 1.44
N TRP A 80 -2.08 11.57 2.44
CA TRP A 80 -1.48 12.89 2.23
C TRP A 80 0.01 12.82 1.89
N ILE A 81 0.76 11.82 2.39
CA ILE A 81 2.19 11.69 2.11
C ILE A 81 2.47 11.54 0.61
N THR A 82 1.57 10.92 -0.15
CA THR A 82 1.69 10.79 -1.60
C THR A 82 1.77 12.14 -2.31
N LEU A 83 1.05 13.16 -1.82
CA LEU A 83 1.15 14.52 -2.36
C LEU A 83 2.56 15.08 -2.13
N PHE A 84 3.10 14.90 -0.92
CA PHE A 84 4.48 15.31 -0.61
C PHE A 84 5.50 14.54 -1.45
N LEU A 85 5.28 13.26 -1.75
CA LEU A 85 6.14 12.46 -2.63
C LEU A 85 6.16 12.96 -4.07
N VAL A 86 5.03 13.47 -4.58
CA VAL A 86 4.93 13.95 -5.96
C VAL A 86 5.49 15.36 -6.08
N PHE A 87 5.07 16.25 -5.19
CA PHE A 87 5.41 17.68 -5.30
C PHE A 87 6.72 18.06 -4.61
N GLY A 88 7.18 17.26 -3.64
CA GLY A 88 8.45 17.51 -2.98
C GLY A 88 9.66 16.97 -3.77
N ASP A 89 9.49 15.90 -4.55
CA ASP A 89 10.58 15.21 -5.27
C ASP A 89 11.02 16.00 -6.52
N ARG A 90 12.19 16.65 -6.42
CA ARG A 90 12.77 17.47 -7.49
C ARG A 90 13.00 16.70 -8.79
N GLU A 91 13.32 15.41 -8.74
CA GLU A 91 13.53 14.62 -9.95
C GLU A 91 12.22 14.30 -10.65
N LYS A 92 11.18 13.92 -9.89
CA LYS A 92 9.84 13.72 -10.47
C LYS A 92 9.28 15.02 -11.04
N TYR A 93 9.57 16.14 -10.37
CA TYR A 93 9.25 17.46 -10.87
C TYR A 93 9.91 17.72 -12.23
N ALA A 94 11.21 17.42 -12.36
CA ALA A 94 11.97 17.56 -13.60
C ALA A 94 11.53 16.57 -14.72
N GLN A 95 11.04 15.38 -14.36
CA GLN A 95 10.58 14.35 -15.31
C GLN A 95 9.17 14.58 -15.88
N GLY A 96 8.49 15.66 -15.46
CA GLY A 96 7.24 16.10 -16.08
C GLY A 96 6.10 16.32 -15.09
N ILE A 97 6.25 17.31 -14.20
CA ILE A 97 5.24 17.72 -13.22
C ILE A 97 3.86 18.03 -13.85
N ASN A 98 3.84 18.48 -15.10
CA ASN A 98 2.63 18.84 -15.84
C ASN A 98 1.58 17.72 -15.82
N LYS A 99 2.00 16.44 -15.88
CA LYS A 99 1.06 15.31 -15.84
C LYS A 99 0.33 15.25 -14.50
N TYR A 100 1.03 15.46 -13.39
CA TYR A 100 0.45 15.46 -12.06
C TYR A 100 -0.43 16.69 -11.83
N LEU A 101 -0.03 17.87 -12.32
CA LEU A 101 -0.83 19.08 -12.25
C LEU A 101 -2.13 18.95 -13.03
N ILE A 102 -2.09 18.41 -14.25
CA ILE A 102 -3.29 18.17 -15.07
C ILE A 102 -4.23 17.22 -14.33
N VAL A 103 -3.73 16.09 -13.82
CA VAL A 103 -4.54 15.15 -13.03
C VAL A 103 -5.12 15.82 -11.77
N THR A 104 -4.35 16.70 -11.12
CA THR A 104 -4.82 17.46 -9.95
C THR A 104 -5.99 18.36 -10.30
N LEU A 105 -5.83 19.17 -11.35
CA LEU A 105 -6.85 20.10 -11.81
C LEU A 105 -8.12 19.35 -12.25
N LEU A 106 -7.96 18.22 -12.94
CA LEU A 106 -9.09 17.40 -13.37
C LEU A 106 -9.86 16.81 -12.17
N ILE A 107 -9.17 16.24 -11.18
CA ILE A 107 -9.82 15.67 -10.00
C ILE A 107 -10.47 16.77 -9.15
N VAL A 108 -9.70 17.77 -8.73
CA VAL A 108 -10.21 18.83 -7.86
C VAL A 108 -11.32 19.62 -8.56
N GLY A 109 -11.14 19.94 -9.84
CA GLY A 109 -12.13 20.66 -10.64
C GLY A 109 -13.43 19.86 -10.82
N SER A 110 -13.34 18.59 -11.23
CA SER A 110 -14.54 17.74 -11.43
C SER A 110 -15.29 17.48 -10.13
N MET A 111 -14.58 17.22 -9.03
CA MET A 111 -15.21 17.02 -7.73
C MET A 111 -15.85 18.30 -7.19
N SER A 112 -15.17 19.44 -7.32
CA SER A 112 -15.73 20.73 -6.92
C SER A 112 -16.98 21.07 -7.73
N LEU A 113 -16.94 20.84 -9.04
CA LEU A 113 -18.10 21.05 -9.92
C LEU A 113 -19.27 20.15 -9.52
N LEU A 114 -19.03 18.86 -9.30
CA LEU A 114 -20.07 17.91 -8.91
C LEU A 114 -20.66 18.27 -7.54
N TRP A 115 -19.80 18.60 -6.57
CA TRP A 115 -20.23 18.97 -5.23
C TRP A 115 -21.07 20.26 -5.25
N LEU A 116 -20.63 21.29 -5.97
CA LEU A 116 -21.38 22.55 -6.11
C LEU A 116 -22.69 22.37 -6.89
N SER A 117 -22.74 21.45 -7.86
CA SER A 117 -23.95 21.23 -8.68
C SER A 117 -25.01 20.39 -7.95
N VAL A 118 -24.60 19.35 -7.21
CA VAL A 118 -25.51 18.40 -6.55
C VAL A 118 -25.76 18.76 -5.09
N GLY A 119 -24.86 19.51 -4.45
CA GLY A 119 -24.94 19.86 -3.03
C GLY A 119 -24.70 18.71 -2.06
N SER A 120 -24.31 17.53 -2.56
CA SER A 120 -24.09 16.31 -1.76
C SER A 120 -22.75 15.66 -2.11
N LEU A 121 -22.08 15.11 -1.09
CA LEU A 121 -20.86 14.32 -1.24
C LEU A 121 -21.14 12.82 -1.43
N LEU A 122 -22.40 12.38 -1.33
CA LEU A 122 -22.76 10.96 -1.29
C LEU A 122 -22.28 10.20 -2.54
N CYS A 123 -22.52 10.75 -3.74
CA CYS A 123 -22.06 10.14 -4.98
C CYS A 123 -20.53 10.04 -5.04
N LEU A 124 -19.82 11.09 -4.58
CA LEU A 124 -18.36 11.08 -4.54
C LEU A 124 -17.84 10.04 -3.53
N MET A 125 -18.50 9.89 -2.38
CA MET A 125 -18.15 8.85 -1.39
C MET A 125 -18.39 7.43 -1.92
N ALA A 126 -19.44 7.22 -2.71
CA ALA A 126 -19.68 5.93 -3.36
C ALA A 126 -18.60 5.60 -4.40
N VAL A 127 -18.19 6.58 -5.20
CA VAL A 127 -17.09 6.42 -6.16
C VAL A 127 -15.76 6.20 -5.43
N ASP A 128 -15.51 6.94 -4.34
CA ASP A 128 -14.33 6.77 -3.47
C ASP A 128 -14.28 5.35 -2.92
N TYR A 129 -15.40 4.82 -2.43
CA TYR A 129 -15.46 3.45 -1.92
C TYR A 129 -15.03 2.41 -2.99
N VAL A 130 -15.56 2.52 -4.21
CA VAL A 130 -15.22 1.61 -5.31
C VAL A 130 -13.76 1.74 -5.71
N TRP A 131 -13.25 2.98 -5.84
CA TRP A 131 -11.85 3.22 -6.20
C TRP A 131 -10.92 2.72 -5.10
N ASN A 132 -11.25 2.99 -3.83
CA ASN A 132 -10.50 2.52 -2.68
C ASN A 132 -10.41 0.99 -2.66
N ALA A 133 -11.52 0.28 -2.92
CA ALA A 133 -11.53 -1.18 -3.02
C ALA A 133 -10.58 -1.69 -4.12
N TRP A 134 -10.61 -1.05 -5.30
CA TRP A 134 -9.68 -1.37 -6.39
C TRP A 134 -8.23 -1.07 -6.02
N HIS A 135 -7.98 0.04 -5.33
CA HIS A 135 -6.67 0.45 -4.87
C HIS A 135 -6.09 -0.55 -3.86
N PHE A 136 -6.86 -0.98 -2.85
CA PHE A 136 -6.50 -2.05 -1.91
C PHE A 136 -6.09 -3.33 -2.65
N ALA A 137 -6.96 -3.83 -3.52
CA ALA A 137 -6.71 -5.05 -4.29
C ALA A 137 -5.45 -4.91 -5.17
N ALA A 138 -5.24 -3.74 -5.77
CA ALA A 138 -4.11 -3.48 -6.62
C ALA A 138 -2.78 -3.38 -5.84
N GLN A 139 -2.79 -2.73 -4.68
CA GLN A 139 -1.63 -2.59 -3.80
C GLN A 139 -1.19 -3.94 -3.24
N HIS A 140 -2.10 -4.70 -2.60
CA HIS A 140 -1.73 -5.97 -1.98
C HIS A 140 -1.15 -6.94 -2.99
N HIS A 141 -1.78 -7.05 -4.17
CA HIS A 141 -1.20 -7.84 -5.27
C HIS A 141 0.16 -7.28 -5.72
N GLY A 142 0.33 -5.96 -5.78
CA GLY A 142 1.59 -5.33 -6.13
C GLY A 142 2.73 -5.70 -5.18
N ILE A 143 2.48 -5.65 -3.87
CA ILE A 143 3.45 -5.98 -2.82
C ILE A 143 3.74 -7.49 -2.81
N TYR A 144 2.72 -8.32 -2.93
CA TYR A 144 2.88 -9.76 -3.17
C TYR A 144 3.88 -10.01 -4.31
N ARG A 145 3.70 -9.34 -5.46
CA ARG A 145 4.59 -9.46 -6.62
C ARG A 145 6.00 -8.92 -6.39
N ILE A 146 6.24 -8.11 -5.36
CA ILE A 146 7.60 -7.70 -4.95
C ILE A 146 8.28 -8.85 -4.21
N TYR A 147 7.60 -9.52 -3.28
CA TYR A 147 8.15 -10.66 -2.54
C TYR A 147 8.24 -11.96 -3.34
N SER A 148 7.37 -12.17 -4.33
CA SER A 148 7.42 -13.34 -5.21
C SER A 148 8.27 -13.12 -6.47
N ARG A 149 9.07 -12.04 -6.53
CA ARG A 149 10.01 -11.79 -7.64
C ARG A 149 10.99 -12.97 -7.77
N GLY A 150 10.99 -13.60 -8.94
CA GLY A 150 11.87 -14.73 -9.25
C GLY A 150 11.20 -16.11 -9.17
N GLN A 151 9.97 -16.20 -8.66
CA GLN A 151 9.24 -17.48 -8.54
C GLN A 151 8.32 -17.79 -9.75
N SER A 152 8.12 -16.83 -10.65
CA SER A 152 7.29 -17.06 -11.85
C SER A 152 8.14 -17.52 -13.02
N SER A 153 7.86 -18.71 -13.56
CA SER A 153 8.40 -19.13 -14.84
C SER A 153 7.79 -18.27 -15.96
N SER A 154 8.62 -17.83 -16.91
CA SER A 154 8.24 -16.86 -17.96
C SER A 154 7.16 -17.38 -18.92
N ASN A 155 6.89 -18.69 -18.94
CA ASN A 155 6.03 -19.33 -19.94
C ASN A 155 4.66 -19.78 -19.40
N SER A 156 4.33 -19.50 -18.14
CA SER A 156 3.04 -19.89 -17.57
C SER A 156 1.96 -18.80 -17.75
N ILE A 157 0.72 -19.22 -18.01
CA ILE A 157 -0.48 -18.36 -17.99
C ILE A 157 -0.80 -17.90 -16.56
N TRP A 158 -0.32 -18.66 -15.55
CA TRP A 158 -0.63 -18.45 -14.14
C TRP A 158 -0.48 -17.01 -13.65
N PRO A 159 0.61 -16.26 -13.93
CA PRO A 159 0.78 -14.91 -13.39
C PRO A 159 -0.32 -13.92 -13.84
N ARG A 160 -0.96 -14.17 -14.99
CA ARG A 160 -2.09 -13.35 -15.45
C ARG A 160 -3.37 -13.73 -14.71
N CYS A 161 -3.66 -15.03 -14.58
CA CYS A 161 -4.83 -15.52 -13.85
C CYS A 161 -4.75 -15.17 -12.36
N GLU A 162 -3.61 -15.40 -11.73
CA GLU A 162 -3.29 -15.07 -10.34
C GLU A 162 -3.64 -13.62 -10.01
N LYS A 163 -3.23 -12.67 -10.86
CA LYS A 163 -3.54 -11.25 -10.66
C LYS A 163 -5.03 -10.99 -10.56
N TRP A 164 -5.81 -11.59 -11.45
CA TRP A 164 -7.26 -11.39 -11.46
C TRP A 164 -7.94 -12.14 -10.33
N LEU A 165 -7.55 -13.38 -10.04
CA LEU A 165 -8.06 -14.14 -8.90
C LEU A 165 -7.83 -13.39 -7.57
N TYR A 166 -6.59 -12.94 -7.34
CA TYR A 166 -6.20 -12.20 -6.14
C TYR A 166 -7.04 -10.93 -5.97
N ARG A 167 -7.15 -10.13 -7.04
CA ARG A 167 -7.87 -8.86 -7.00
C ARG A 167 -9.38 -9.05 -6.89
N SER A 168 -9.95 -9.98 -7.66
CA SER A 168 -11.38 -10.27 -7.65
C SER A 168 -11.84 -10.79 -6.30
N PHE A 169 -11.03 -11.61 -5.61
CA PHE A 169 -11.35 -12.06 -4.26
C PHE A 169 -11.41 -10.89 -3.26
N ILE A 170 -10.38 -10.04 -3.24
CA ILE A 170 -10.35 -8.86 -2.34
C ILE A 170 -11.51 -7.91 -2.66
N LEU A 171 -11.74 -7.60 -3.94
CA LEU A 171 -12.85 -6.76 -4.39
C LEU A 171 -14.20 -7.33 -3.97
N TYR A 172 -14.37 -8.65 -4.09
CA TYR A 172 -15.58 -9.34 -3.66
C TYR A 172 -15.79 -9.23 -2.15
N ALA A 173 -14.76 -9.51 -1.35
CA ALA A 173 -14.83 -9.39 0.11
C ALA A 173 -15.21 -7.96 0.54
N ILE A 174 -14.60 -6.93 -0.08
CA ILE A 174 -14.94 -5.52 0.21
C ILE A 174 -16.38 -5.21 -0.23
N ALA A 175 -16.78 -5.61 -1.44
CA ALA A 175 -18.15 -5.39 -1.90
C ALA A 175 -19.18 -6.07 -0.99
N ARG A 176 -18.88 -7.28 -0.48
CA ARG A 176 -19.70 -8.00 0.49
C ARG A 176 -19.80 -7.25 1.82
N VAL A 177 -18.73 -6.63 2.30
CA VAL A 177 -18.76 -5.75 3.48
C VAL A 177 -19.66 -4.53 3.25
N ALA A 178 -19.57 -3.87 2.09
CA ALA A 178 -20.44 -2.73 1.76
C ALA A 178 -21.92 -3.14 1.67
N GLY A 179 -22.19 -4.28 1.03
CA GLY A 179 -23.53 -4.82 0.83
C GLY A 179 -24.10 -5.54 2.05
N TRP A 180 -23.37 -5.56 3.18
CA TRP A 180 -23.82 -6.21 4.41
C TRP A 180 -25.19 -5.73 4.88
N SER A 181 -25.47 -4.44 4.75
CA SER A 181 -26.75 -3.85 5.18
C SER A 181 -27.89 -4.04 4.17
N TRP A 182 -27.65 -4.69 3.03
CA TRP A 182 -28.65 -4.88 1.98
C TRP A 182 -29.50 -6.11 2.30
N SER A 183 -30.47 -5.95 3.20
CA SER A 183 -31.35 -7.01 3.68
C SER A 183 -32.52 -7.30 2.72
N ASN A 184 -32.26 -7.90 1.57
CA ASN A 184 -33.30 -8.55 0.76
C ASN A 184 -33.09 -10.07 0.78
N GLU A 185 -34.09 -10.82 1.26
CA GLU A 185 -34.04 -12.26 1.51
C GLU A 185 -33.56 -13.04 0.27
N GLN A 186 -34.11 -12.73 -0.91
CA GLN A 186 -33.72 -13.42 -2.15
C GLN A 186 -32.29 -13.10 -2.57
N THR A 187 -31.82 -11.88 -2.32
CA THR A 187 -30.42 -11.53 -2.62
C THR A 187 -29.43 -12.19 -1.68
N SER A 188 -29.87 -12.54 -0.47
CA SER A 188 -29.00 -13.12 0.54
C SER A 188 -28.59 -14.56 0.19
N GLU A 189 -29.50 -15.40 -0.32
CA GLU A 189 -29.24 -16.82 -0.59
C GLU A 189 -28.17 -17.06 -1.65
N TRP A 190 -28.26 -16.39 -2.81
CA TRP A 190 -27.27 -16.56 -3.87
C TRP A 190 -25.90 -16.00 -3.48
N LEU A 191 -25.87 -14.91 -2.70
CA LEU A 191 -24.64 -14.35 -2.16
C LEU A 191 -23.96 -15.32 -1.20
N PHE A 192 -24.71 -16.00 -0.34
CA PHE A 192 -24.16 -17.02 0.56
C PHE A 192 -23.54 -18.19 -0.21
N GLN A 193 -24.17 -18.65 -1.29
CA GLN A 193 -23.60 -19.69 -2.16
C GLN A 193 -22.32 -19.20 -2.86
N LEU A 194 -22.33 -17.95 -3.34
CA LEU A 194 -21.18 -17.34 -3.98
C LEU A 194 -20.02 -17.15 -3.00
N ASP A 195 -20.30 -16.85 -1.72
CA ASP A 195 -19.27 -16.75 -0.67
C ASP A 195 -18.45 -18.04 -0.59
N TYR A 196 -19.09 -19.23 -0.60
CA TYR A 196 -18.39 -20.51 -0.59
C TYR A 196 -17.51 -20.73 -1.83
N LEU A 197 -18.00 -20.37 -3.01
CA LEU A 197 -17.20 -20.45 -4.24
C LEU A 197 -15.98 -19.52 -4.16
N MET A 198 -16.17 -18.30 -3.65
CA MET A 198 -15.13 -17.31 -3.53
C MET A 198 -14.06 -17.69 -2.49
N LEU A 199 -14.41 -18.48 -1.47
CA LEU A 199 -13.45 -19.05 -0.50
C LEU A 199 -12.48 -20.07 -1.12
N ALA A 200 -12.77 -20.65 -2.28
CA ALA A 200 -11.82 -21.52 -2.97
C ALA A 200 -10.60 -20.75 -3.52
N ILE A 201 -10.78 -19.47 -3.87
CA ILE A 201 -9.72 -18.62 -4.44
C ILE A 201 -8.53 -18.41 -3.49
N PRO A 202 -8.71 -17.93 -2.24
CA PRO A 202 -7.59 -17.73 -1.32
C PRO A 202 -6.85 -19.05 -1.05
N VAL A 203 -7.56 -20.17 -0.93
CA VAL A 203 -6.97 -21.50 -0.75
C VAL A 203 -6.06 -21.85 -1.93
N LEU A 204 -6.55 -21.70 -3.15
CA LEU A 204 -5.79 -21.99 -4.37
C LEU A 204 -4.51 -21.13 -4.46
N ILE A 205 -4.64 -19.81 -4.25
CA ILE A 205 -3.51 -18.87 -4.31
C ILE A 205 -2.47 -19.20 -3.24
N VAL A 206 -2.89 -19.43 -1.99
CA VAL A 206 -1.99 -19.73 -0.87
C VAL A 206 -1.30 -21.06 -1.08
N MET A 207 -2.03 -22.13 -1.43
CA MET A 207 -1.46 -23.45 -1.68
C MET A 207 -0.41 -23.39 -2.79
N GLN A 208 -0.73 -22.75 -3.92
CA GLN A 208 0.22 -22.61 -5.00
C GLN A 208 1.47 -21.84 -4.59
N GLN A 209 1.31 -20.78 -3.80
CA GLN A 209 2.44 -19.98 -3.34
C GLN A 209 3.34 -20.77 -2.39
N TRP A 210 2.79 -21.62 -1.53
CA TRP A 210 3.56 -22.54 -0.68
C TRP A 210 4.27 -23.63 -1.49
N ILE A 211 3.59 -24.23 -2.48
CA ILE A 211 4.20 -25.22 -3.38
C ILE A 211 5.37 -24.62 -4.15
N ALA A 212 5.18 -23.43 -4.73
CA ALA A 212 6.25 -22.69 -5.41
C ALA A 212 7.41 -22.36 -4.44
N SER A 213 7.09 -22.05 -3.19
CA SER A 213 8.09 -21.74 -2.18
C SER A 213 8.92 -22.95 -1.76
N ILE A 214 8.34 -24.15 -1.73
CA ILE A 214 9.06 -25.40 -1.44
C ILE A 214 10.00 -25.77 -2.59
N GLY A 215 9.57 -25.56 -3.85
CA GLY A 215 10.36 -25.90 -5.04
C GLY A 215 11.57 -24.98 -5.29
N HIS A 216 11.52 -23.72 -4.86
CA HIS A 216 12.66 -22.83 -4.82
C HIS A 216 13.46 -23.01 -3.52
N ARG A 217 14.77 -22.74 -3.51
CA ARG A 217 15.61 -22.83 -2.30
C ARG A 217 14.90 -22.14 -1.12
N TRP A 218 14.51 -22.93 -0.11
CA TRP A 218 13.60 -22.58 0.99
C TRP A 218 13.85 -21.20 1.62
N ALA A 219 15.12 -20.80 1.74
CA ALA A 219 15.52 -19.52 2.30
C ALA A 219 15.04 -18.29 1.49
N GLU A 220 14.82 -18.42 0.18
CA GLU A 220 14.58 -17.31 -0.75
C GLU A 220 13.09 -17.04 -1.05
N SER A 221 12.16 -17.92 -0.67
CA SER A 221 10.76 -17.87 -1.19
C SER A 221 9.64 -17.64 -0.16
N TRP A 222 9.85 -18.02 1.10
CA TRP A 222 8.82 -18.04 2.16
C TRP A 222 8.15 -16.71 2.52
N THR A 223 8.80 -15.56 2.34
CA THR A 223 8.19 -14.25 2.69
C THR A 223 6.98 -13.93 1.82
N GLY A 224 7.03 -14.25 0.53
CA GLY A 224 5.89 -14.10 -0.37
C GLY A 224 4.72 -15.01 0.03
N ALA A 225 5.02 -16.24 0.50
CA ALA A 225 4.01 -17.16 1.00
C ALA A 225 3.37 -16.67 2.31
N LEU A 226 4.17 -16.18 3.25
CA LEU A 226 3.67 -15.61 4.50
C LEU A 226 2.82 -14.37 4.26
N TYR A 227 3.30 -13.45 3.43
CA TYR A 227 2.55 -12.26 3.03
C TYR A 227 1.19 -12.64 2.42
N THR A 228 1.21 -13.55 1.44
CA THR A 228 -0.01 -13.99 0.74
C THR A 228 -0.97 -14.69 1.69
N THR A 229 -0.46 -15.56 2.57
CA THR A 229 -1.27 -16.23 3.59
C THR A 229 -1.92 -15.21 4.52
N SER A 230 -1.18 -14.21 4.98
CA SER A 230 -1.71 -13.17 5.87
C SER A 230 -2.83 -12.36 5.22
N VAL A 231 -2.61 -11.84 4.00
CA VAL A 231 -3.64 -11.09 3.25
C VAL A 231 -4.87 -11.98 2.99
N MET A 232 -4.65 -13.18 2.46
CA MET A 232 -5.76 -14.07 2.07
C MET A 232 -6.56 -14.54 3.29
N THR A 233 -5.91 -14.85 4.41
CA THR A 233 -6.60 -15.22 5.65
C THR A 233 -7.37 -14.02 6.21
N LEU A 234 -6.81 -12.81 6.24
CA LEU A 234 -7.51 -11.62 6.72
C LEU A 234 -8.80 -11.36 5.93
N PHE A 235 -8.73 -11.36 4.59
CA PHE A 235 -9.90 -11.14 3.74
C PHE A 235 -10.87 -12.33 3.74
N THR A 236 -10.38 -13.56 3.96
CA THR A 236 -11.23 -14.74 4.21
C THR A 236 -12.01 -14.59 5.51
N CYS A 237 -11.35 -14.19 6.60
CA CYS A 237 -12.03 -13.90 7.87
C CYS A 237 -13.04 -12.78 7.70
N LEU A 238 -12.72 -11.73 6.94
CA LEU A 238 -13.64 -10.63 6.67
C LEU A 238 -14.88 -11.11 5.89
N LEU A 239 -14.70 -11.94 4.87
CA LEU A 239 -15.80 -12.55 4.13
C LEU A 239 -16.63 -13.49 5.02
N LEU A 240 -16.00 -14.30 5.87
CA LEU A 240 -16.71 -15.18 6.80
C LEU A 240 -17.46 -14.40 7.86
N ALA A 241 -16.92 -13.29 8.36
CA ALA A 241 -17.63 -12.38 9.26
C ALA A 241 -18.88 -11.82 8.58
N VAL A 242 -18.76 -11.45 7.30
CA VAL A 242 -19.87 -11.04 6.43
C VAL A 242 -20.89 -12.17 6.17
N HIS A 243 -20.43 -13.41 6.15
CA HIS A 243 -21.28 -14.58 5.95
C HIS A 243 -22.09 -14.92 7.21
N ILE A 244 -21.49 -14.84 8.40
CA ILE A 244 -22.16 -15.22 9.67
C ILE A 244 -22.93 -14.07 10.34
N GLN A 245 -23.10 -12.94 9.66
CA GLN A 245 -23.85 -11.79 10.18
C GLN A 245 -23.31 -11.19 11.52
N SER A 246 -22.02 -11.40 11.83
CA SER A 246 -21.32 -10.71 12.93
C SER A 246 -20.82 -9.29 12.59
N GLU A 247 -21.61 -8.26 12.94
CA GLU A 247 -21.25 -6.84 12.73
C GLU A 247 -19.94 -6.47 13.43
N LYS A 248 -19.78 -6.93 14.69
CA LYS A 248 -18.57 -6.71 15.46
C LYS A 248 -17.34 -7.20 14.72
N LEU A 249 -17.33 -8.44 14.22
CA LEU A 249 -16.17 -8.99 13.52
C LEU A 249 -15.89 -8.24 12.21
N VAL A 250 -16.92 -7.83 11.48
CA VAL A 250 -16.75 -7.03 10.25
C VAL A 250 -16.03 -5.72 10.55
N LEU A 251 -16.45 -4.98 11.58
CA LEU A 251 -15.82 -3.72 11.97
C LEU A 251 -14.35 -3.92 12.41
N GLN A 252 -14.08 -4.95 13.22
CA GLN A 252 -12.74 -5.24 13.72
C GLN A 252 -11.78 -5.67 12.60
N LEU A 253 -12.24 -6.51 11.67
CA LEU A 253 -11.45 -6.97 10.53
C LEU A 253 -11.26 -5.86 9.49
N ALA A 254 -12.26 -4.99 9.30
CA ALA A 254 -12.14 -3.81 8.44
C ALA A 254 -11.09 -2.83 8.99
N LEU A 255 -11.10 -2.58 10.30
CA LEU A 255 -10.07 -1.78 10.98
C LEU A 255 -8.67 -2.39 10.78
N ALA A 256 -8.52 -3.69 11.02
CA ALA A 256 -7.25 -4.40 10.83
C ALA A 256 -6.76 -4.33 9.38
N SER A 257 -7.66 -4.51 8.41
CA SER A 257 -7.36 -4.40 6.97
C SER A 257 -6.94 -2.98 6.58
N ALA A 258 -7.64 -1.96 7.07
CA ALA A 258 -7.29 -0.57 6.79
C ALA A 258 -5.94 -0.17 7.41
N LEU A 259 -5.64 -0.64 8.62
CA LEU A 259 -4.35 -0.42 9.26
C LEU A 259 -3.23 -1.13 8.49
N PHE A 260 -3.45 -2.38 8.11
CA PHE A 260 -2.51 -3.15 7.30
C PHE A 260 -2.16 -2.44 5.99
N HIS A 261 -3.17 -2.06 5.20
CA HIS A 261 -3.00 -1.37 3.93
C HIS A 261 -2.18 -0.07 4.07
N ALA A 262 -2.47 0.75 5.08
CA ALA A 262 -1.74 2.00 5.28
C ALA A 262 -0.29 1.76 5.73
N VAL A 263 -0.04 0.79 6.62
CA VAL A 263 1.31 0.45 7.10
C VAL A 263 2.18 -0.11 5.97
N GLU A 264 1.62 -0.99 5.13
CA GLU A 264 2.28 -1.47 3.91
C GLU A 264 2.79 -0.34 3.03
N TYR A 265 1.90 0.62 2.75
CA TYR A 265 2.21 1.75 1.89
C TYR A 265 3.35 2.57 2.47
N LEU A 266 3.27 2.90 3.76
CA LEU A 266 4.32 3.65 4.46
C LEU A 266 5.66 2.91 4.42
N GLY A 267 5.64 1.57 4.55
CA GLY A 267 6.82 0.73 4.39
C GLY A 267 7.40 0.78 2.98
N ILE A 268 6.56 0.65 1.94
CA ILE A 268 6.98 0.73 0.53
C ILE A 268 7.55 2.11 0.19
N VAL A 269 6.91 3.18 0.65
CA VAL A 269 7.39 4.55 0.49
C VAL A 269 8.75 4.71 1.14
N SER A 270 8.89 4.28 2.40
CA SER A 270 10.15 4.37 3.15
C SER A 270 11.28 3.58 2.47
N TRP A 271 10.99 2.36 2.01
CA TRP A 271 11.94 1.56 1.23
C TRP A 271 12.34 2.24 -0.08
N SER A 272 11.38 2.79 -0.81
CA SER A 272 11.65 3.45 -2.10
C SER A 272 12.58 4.65 -1.93
N MET A 273 12.45 5.39 -0.81
CA MET A 273 13.31 6.51 -0.46
C MET A 273 14.74 6.06 -0.07
N GLN A 274 14.88 4.91 0.57
CA GLN A 274 16.17 4.40 1.06
C GLN A 274 16.98 3.65 0.00
N SER A 275 16.36 3.21 -1.11
CA SER A 275 17.08 2.46 -2.14
C SER A 275 18.32 3.22 -2.65
N THR A 276 19.44 2.51 -2.79
CA THR A 276 20.83 2.99 -2.93
C THR A 276 21.11 4.03 -4.03
N ARG A 277 20.16 4.31 -4.92
CA ARG A 277 20.23 5.46 -5.85
C ARG A 277 20.11 6.81 -5.14
N VAL A 278 19.51 6.85 -3.94
CA VAL A 278 19.29 8.07 -3.14
C VAL A 278 20.35 8.26 -2.05
N VAL A 279 21.05 7.20 -1.61
CA VAL A 279 22.08 7.27 -0.56
C VAL A 279 23.31 8.10 -0.97
N LYS A 280 23.59 8.23 -2.27
CA LYS A 280 24.60 9.18 -2.80
C LYS A 280 24.08 10.62 -2.96
N ARG A 281 22.80 10.89 -2.69
CA ARG A 281 22.17 12.21 -2.92
C ARG A 281 22.09 13.00 -1.62
N LYS A 282 22.65 14.20 -1.63
CA LYS A 282 22.38 15.26 -0.63
C LYS A 282 21.00 15.92 -0.87
N ASP A 283 20.00 15.15 -1.29
CA ASP A 283 18.67 15.69 -1.56
C ASP A 283 17.80 15.71 -0.30
N LEU A 284 16.82 16.61 -0.30
CA LEU A 284 15.85 16.86 0.77
C LEU A 284 15.28 15.56 1.37
N PHE A 285 15.18 14.49 0.59
CA PHE A 285 14.56 13.22 0.96
C PHE A 285 15.41 12.26 1.80
N GLY A 286 16.73 12.24 1.62
CA GLY A 286 17.63 11.52 2.54
C GLY A 286 17.58 12.15 3.94
N TYR A 287 17.35 13.46 3.98
CA TYR A 287 17.05 14.20 5.21
C TYR A 287 15.62 13.91 5.71
N VAL A 288 14.62 13.83 4.83
CA VAL A 288 13.21 13.54 5.19
C VAL A 288 13.07 12.23 5.97
N GLY A 289 13.81 11.19 5.56
CA GLY A 289 13.84 9.90 6.27
C GLY A 289 14.25 10.02 7.75
N SER A 290 15.21 10.90 8.08
CA SER A 290 15.64 11.15 9.46
C SER A 290 14.74 12.13 10.21
N ARG A 291 13.85 12.84 9.51
CA ARG A 291 12.89 13.83 10.04
C ARG A 291 11.44 13.37 9.99
N TRP A 292 11.17 12.07 9.87
CA TRP A 292 9.81 11.50 9.86
C TRP A 292 8.95 12.01 11.03
N ILE A 293 9.55 12.16 12.21
CA ILE A 293 8.91 12.74 13.39
C ILE A 293 8.45 14.19 13.12
N GLY A 294 9.26 15.01 12.45
CA GLY A 294 8.90 16.39 12.11
C GLY A 294 7.70 16.47 11.17
N TYR A 295 7.62 15.58 10.18
CA TYR A 295 6.44 15.50 9.32
C TYR A 295 5.21 15.02 10.06
N LEU A 296 5.36 14.01 10.93
CA LEU A 296 4.27 13.55 11.78
C LEU A 296 3.77 14.68 12.70
N VAL A 297 4.66 15.50 13.25
CA VAL A 297 4.30 16.68 14.05
C VAL A 297 3.55 17.72 13.22
N VAL A 298 4.06 18.12 12.06
CA VAL A 298 3.35 19.07 11.17
C VAL A 298 1.99 18.51 10.77
N PHE A 299 1.94 17.22 10.47
CA PHE A 299 0.72 16.54 10.09
C PHE A 299 -0.31 16.50 11.23
N VAL A 300 0.13 16.21 12.46
CA VAL A 300 -0.71 16.27 13.66
C VAL A 300 -1.22 17.69 13.92
N ILE A 301 -0.40 18.72 13.71
CA ILE A 301 -0.85 20.11 13.84
C ILE A 301 -1.92 20.43 12.78
N VAL A 302 -1.71 20.04 11.53
CA VAL A 302 -2.67 20.27 10.44
C VAL A 302 -3.98 19.51 10.70
N LEU A 303 -3.90 18.27 11.17
CA LEU A 303 -5.09 17.49 11.54
C LEU A 303 -5.79 18.03 12.78
N GLY A 304 -5.06 18.48 13.79
CA GLY A 304 -5.61 19.14 14.96
C GLY A 304 -6.34 20.43 14.59
N ALA A 305 -5.74 21.25 13.72
CA ALA A 305 -6.39 22.43 13.16
C ALA A 305 -7.62 22.04 12.31
N GLY A 306 -7.54 20.96 11.52
CA GLY A 306 -8.67 20.41 10.77
C GLY A 306 -9.81 19.95 11.68
N ALA A 307 -9.51 19.28 12.78
CA ALA A 307 -10.48 18.87 13.79
C ALA A 307 -11.13 20.06 14.49
N TRP A 308 -10.36 21.08 14.85
CA TRP A 308 -10.89 22.33 15.37
C TRP A 308 -11.83 23.01 14.36
N VAL A 309 -11.47 23.03 13.07
CA VAL A 309 -12.34 23.55 12.00
C VAL A 309 -13.61 22.72 11.85
N MET A 310 -13.56 21.39 12.04
CA MET A 310 -14.75 20.53 12.03
C MET A 310 -15.73 20.88 13.16
N GLU A 311 -15.25 21.17 14.37
CA GLU A 311 -16.09 21.59 15.50
C GLU A 311 -16.86 22.88 15.22
N HIS A 312 -16.34 23.75 14.34
CA HIS A 312 -16.97 25.01 13.94
C HIS A 312 -17.90 24.89 12.72
N GLY A 313 -18.42 23.69 12.45
CA GLY A 313 -19.44 23.45 11.42
C GLY A 313 -18.90 23.23 10.00
N ALA A 314 -17.59 23.17 9.81
CA ALA A 314 -16.96 22.97 8.50
C ALA A 314 -16.74 21.48 8.14
N VAL A 315 -17.41 20.55 8.82
CA VAL A 315 -17.29 19.09 8.59
C VAL A 315 -17.42 18.71 7.12
N LYS A 316 -18.38 19.31 6.40
CA LYS A 316 -18.60 19.05 4.97
C LYS A 316 -17.41 19.46 4.11
N ILE A 317 -16.79 20.61 4.41
CA ILE A 317 -15.61 21.10 3.69
C ILE A 317 -14.42 20.18 3.95
N TRP A 318 -14.21 19.80 5.21
CA TRP A 318 -13.14 18.87 5.58
C TRP A 318 -13.29 17.50 4.91
N ALA A 319 -14.51 16.96 4.89
CA ALA A 319 -14.83 15.72 4.19
C ALA A 319 -14.55 15.85 2.68
N ALA A 320 -14.96 16.96 2.05
CA ALA A 320 -14.69 17.20 0.63
C ALA A 320 -13.19 17.25 0.32
N ILE A 321 -12.39 17.94 1.15
CA ILE A 321 -10.94 18.01 0.99
C ILE A 321 -10.31 16.61 1.14
N ASN A 322 -10.66 15.86 2.18
CA ASN A 322 -10.12 14.50 2.36
C ASN A 322 -10.49 13.56 1.22
N LEU A 323 -11.69 13.73 0.68
CA LEU A 323 -12.14 12.98 -0.49
C LEU A 323 -11.29 13.34 -1.71
N MET A 324 -11.07 14.63 -1.98
CA MET A 324 -10.20 15.08 -3.08
C MET A 324 -8.78 14.53 -2.93
N VAL A 325 -8.24 14.57 -1.72
CA VAL A 325 -6.91 14.00 -1.43
C VAL A 325 -6.89 12.48 -1.64
N ALA A 326 -7.94 11.76 -1.27
CA ALA A 326 -8.04 10.32 -1.54
C ALA A 326 -7.98 10.01 -3.04
N PHE A 327 -8.77 10.71 -3.86
CA PHE A 327 -8.74 10.55 -5.33
C PHE A 327 -7.37 10.88 -5.94
N LEU A 328 -6.72 11.94 -5.45
CA LEU A 328 -5.36 12.29 -5.89
C LEU A 328 -4.35 11.21 -5.50
N HIS A 329 -4.40 10.74 -4.27
CA HIS A 329 -3.56 9.67 -3.76
C HIS A 329 -3.69 8.41 -4.63
N TYR A 330 -4.91 7.93 -4.91
CA TYR A 330 -5.11 6.75 -5.75
C TYR A 330 -4.55 6.92 -7.16
N SER A 331 -4.74 8.11 -7.74
CA SER A 331 -4.27 8.43 -9.09
C SER A 331 -2.76 8.51 -9.16
N PHE A 332 -2.15 9.19 -8.19
CA PHE A 332 -0.71 9.38 -8.13
C PHE A 332 0.02 8.08 -7.85
N ASP A 333 -0.49 7.22 -6.99
CA ASP A 333 0.08 5.89 -6.80
C ASP A 333 0.04 5.05 -8.08
N GLY A 334 -1.07 5.12 -8.81
CA GLY A 334 -1.19 4.50 -10.14
C GLY A 334 -0.18 5.05 -11.16
N MET A 335 0.40 6.23 -10.95
CA MET A 335 1.41 6.84 -11.80
C MET A 335 2.84 6.55 -11.31
N ILE A 336 3.10 6.70 -10.01
CA ILE A 336 4.43 6.56 -9.38
C ILE A 336 4.92 5.12 -9.45
N TRP A 337 4.04 4.15 -9.19
CA TRP A 337 4.42 2.75 -9.04
C TRP A 337 4.37 1.97 -10.36
N LYS A 338 4.05 2.62 -11.49
CA LYS A 338 4.13 1.99 -12.81
C LYS A 338 5.60 1.77 -13.19
N LYS A 339 5.92 0.52 -13.58
CA LYS A 339 7.24 0.18 -14.12
C LYS A 339 7.51 1.07 -15.35
N PRO A 340 8.67 1.75 -15.44
CA PRO A 340 9.04 2.48 -16.65
C PRO A 340 8.99 1.51 -17.84
N ARG A 341 8.33 1.91 -18.93
CA ARG A 341 8.50 1.20 -20.20
C ARG A 341 9.98 1.30 -20.53
N GLN A 342 10.67 0.17 -20.61
CA GLN A 342 12.01 0.16 -21.18
C GLN A 342 11.87 0.72 -22.58
N ALA A 343 12.49 1.87 -22.83
CA ALA A 343 12.62 2.39 -24.18
C ALA A 343 13.26 1.25 -24.98
N LYS A 344 12.57 0.78 -26.02
CA LYS A 344 13.24 -0.04 -27.03
C LYS A 344 14.33 0.87 -27.57
N VAL A 345 15.58 0.58 -27.21
CA VAL A 345 16.73 1.10 -27.92
C VAL A 345 16.56 0.52 -29.33
N LEU A 346 16.09 1.38 -30.24
CA LEU A 346 15.93 1.06 -31.65
C LEU A 346 17.30 1.13 -32.33
#